data_AF-A0A9K3GQR0-F1
#
_entry.id   AF-A0A9K3GQR0-F1
#
_cell.length_a   1.000
_cell.length_b   1.000
_cell.length_c   1.000
_cell.angle_alpha   90.00
_cell.angle_beta   90.00
_cell.angle_gamma   90.00
#
_symmetry.space_group_name_H-M   'P 1'
#
loop_
_entity.id
_entity.type
_entity.pdbx_description
1 polymer ?
#
loop_
_entity_poly.entity_id
_entity_poly.type
_entity_poly.pdbx_seq_one_letter_code
_entity_poly.pdbx_strand_id
1 'polypeptide(L)'
;IFMDIRETAWPVILDGYIAIFFTGYSYPAKVGNSFDQRPYTHAEDMPEIVTGADIQMILDQSCFGSVLSSMQYMHMLEGEIGAASHS
;
A
#
# COMPACT_ATOMS: atom_id res chain seq x y z
N ILE A 1 -0.30 5.46 -12.41
CA ILE A 1 -0.36 5.61 -10.94
C ILE A 1 1.06 5.53 -10.45
N PHE A 2 1.48 6.44 -9.59
CA PHE A 2 2.82 6.47 -9.00
C PHE A 2 2.73 6.19 -7.51
N MET A 3 3.80 5.65 -6.92
CA MET A 3 3.92 5.45 -5.48
C MET A 3 5.01 6.37 -4.95
N ASP A 4 4.69 7.11 -3.89
CA ASP A 4 5.66 7.85 -3.07
C ASP A 4 5.98 6.98 -1.86
N ILE A 5 7.26 6.65 -1.69
CA ILE A 5 7.77 5.82 -0.60
C ILE A 5 8.74 6.68 0.21
N ARG A 6 8.42 6.90 1.47
CA ARG A 6 9.24 7.68 2.40
C ARG A 6 9.59 6.86 3.61
N GLU A 7 10.86 6.91 4.02
CA GLU A 7 11.27 6.36 5.31
C GLU A 7 10.58 7.14 6.44
N THR A 8 10.07 6.42 7.44
CA THR A 8 9.20 7.03 8.48
C THR A 8 9.64 6.77 9.91
N ALA A 9 10.57 5.85 10.10
CA ALA A 9 11.22 5.65 11.38
C ALA A 9 12.67 5.24 11.13
N TRP A 10 13.49 5.44 12.15
CA TRP A 10 14.84 4.90 12.17
C TRP A 10 14.81 3.37 12.04
N PRO A 11 15.78 2.75 11.37
CA PRO A 11 15.88 1.31 11.29
C PRO A 11 15.99 0.67 12.68
N VAL A 12 15.31 -0.46 12.86
CA VAL A 12 15.33 -1.21 14.12
C VAL A 12 16.07 -2.53 13.90
N ILE A 13 17.09 -2.78 14.71
CA ILE A 13 17.83 -4.05 14.72
C ILE A 13 17.09 -5.01 15.64
N LEU A 14 16.71 -6.17 15.12
CA LEU A 14 15.99 -7.21 15.82
C LEU A 14 16.80 -8.51 15.74
N ASP A 15 16.44 -9.51 16.55
CA ASP A 15 17.21 -10.75 16.60
C ASP A 15 17.13 -11.49 15.26
N GLY A 16 18.23 -11.43 14.49
CA GLY A 16 18.36 -12.06 13.17
C GLY A 16 18.01 -11.20 11.96
N TYR A 17 17.57 -9.94 12.11
CA TYR A 17 17.20 -9.08 10.97
C TYR A 17 17.16 -7.58 11.29
N ILE A 18 17.10 -6.74 10.25
CA ILE A 18 16.93 -5.29 10.36
C ILE A 18 15.58 -4.91 9.75
N ALA A 19 14.71 -4.26 10.54
CA ALA A 19 13.43 -3.73 10.07
C ALA A 19 13.60 -2.26 9.65
N ILE A 20 13.14 -1.92 8.44
CA ILE A 20 13.13 -0.56 7.90
C ILE A 20 11.69 -0.18 7.59
N PHE A 21 11.25 0.97 8.10
CA PHE A 21 9.84 1.37 8.05
C PHE A 21 9.61 2.44 7.00
N PHE A 22 8.81 2.08 6.00
CA PHE A 22 8.39 2.99 4.95
C PHE A 22 6.90 3.28 5.05
N THR A 23 6.56 4.53 4.78
CA THR A 23 5.20 4.91 4.43
C THR A 23 5.11 5.03 2.92
N GLY A 24 4.20 4.26 2.33
CA GLY A 24 3.96 4.22 0.90
C GLY A 24 2.55 4.68 0.57
N TYR A 25 2.41 5.63 -0.35
CA TYR A 25 1.11 6.09 -0.85
C TYR A 25 1.09 6.16 -2.37
N SER A 26 0.01 5.67 -2.95
CA SER A 26 -0.22 5.76 -4.39
C SER A 26 -1.02 7.00 -4.75
N TYR A 27 -0.64 7.68 -5.83
CA TYR A 27 -1.33 8.85 -6.34
C TYR A 27 -1.38 8.86 -7.88
N PRO A 28 -2.35 9.57 -8.49
CA PRO A 28 -2.39 9.72 -9.92
C PRO A 28 -1.39 10.77 -10.40
N ALA A 29 -0.69 10.46 -11.51
CA ALA A 29 0.33 11.33 -12.10
C ALA A 29 -0.12 12.78 -12.33
N LYS A 30 -1.40 12.98 -12.69
CA LYS A 30 -1.97 14.28 -13.03
C LYS A 30 -2.24 15.19 -11.82
N VAL A 31 -2.33 14.62 -10.62
CA VAL A 31 -2.67 15.35 -9.37
C VAL A 31 -1.46 15.51 -8.45
N GLY A 32 -0.37 14.77 -8.72
CA GLY A 32 0.84 14.78 -7.91
C GLY A 32 0.59 14.36 -6.47
N ASN A 33 1.47 14.78 -5.56
CA ASN A 33 1.37 14.52 -4.13
C ASN A 33 0.32 15.39 -3.40
N SER A 34 -0.43 16.21 -4.15
CA SER A 34 -1.52 17.06 -3.62
C SER A 34 -2.84 16.30 -3.50
N PHE A 35 -2.84 15.01 -3.83
CA PHE A 35 -3.95 14.11 -3.57
C PHE A 35 -4.11 13.96 -2.04
N ASP A 36 -5.20 14.51 -1.49
CA ASP A 36 -5.50 14.49 -0.05
C ASP A 36 -5.77 13.05 0.42
N GLN A 37 -4.70 12.35 0.75
CA GLN A 37 -4.74 11.02 1.35
C GLN A 37 -4.42 11.13 2.83
N ARG A 38 -5.46 10.90 3.64
CA ARG A 38 -5.28 10.74 5.08
C ARG A 38 -4.39 9.51 5.32
N PRO A 39 -3.36 9.61 6.17
CA PRO A 39 -2.54 8.45 6.50
C PRO A 39 -3.43 7.38 7.11
N TYR A 40 -3.58 6.26 6.41
CA TYR A 40 -4.11 5.04 7.01
C TYR A 40 -3.08 4.60 8.06
N THR A 41 -3.38 4.88 9.32
CA THR A 41 -2.51 4.50 10.43
C THR A 41 -2.97 3.14 10.92
N HIS A 42 -2.60 2.08 10.20
CA HIS A 42 -2.75 0.73 10.70
C HIS A 42 -1.37 0.15 10.99
N ALA A 43 -1.09 -0.13 12.26
CA ALA A 43 0.01 -1.02 12.58
C ALA A 43 -0.49 -2.43 12.26
N GLU A 44 0.08 -3.05 11.24
CA GLU A 44 -0.08 -4.50 11.06
C GLU A 44 0.87 -5.22 12.03
N ASP A 45 0.39 -6.30 12.63
CA ASP A 45 1.26 -7.20 13.39
C ASP A 45 2.35 -7.72 12.45
N MET A 46 3.59 -7.71 12.93
CA MET A 46 4.72 -8.15 12.13
C MET A 46 4.55 -9.65 11.80
N PRO A 47 4.42 -10.03 10.51
CA PRO A 47 4.27 -11.42 10.14
C PRO A 47 5.55 -12.20 10.43
N GLU A 48 5.42 -13.53 10.50
CA GLU A 48 6.56 -14.43 10.65
C GLU A 48 7.59 -14.20 9.52
N ILE A 49 8.86 -14.13 9.90
CA ILE A 49 9.94 -13.90 8.95
C ILE A 49 10.20 -15.17 8.15
N VAL A 50 10.16 -15.02 6.83
CA VAL A 50 10.43 -16.12 5.92
C VAL A 50 11.93 -16.37 5.91
N THR A 51 12.34 -17.50 6.49
CA THR A 51 13.75 -17.92 6.46
C THR A 51 14.18 -18.25 5.03
N GLY A 52 15.37 -17.79 4.64
CA GLY A 52 15.97 -18.03 3.31
C GLY A 52 15.76 -16.92 2.28
N ALA A 53 15.06 -15.84 2.60
CA ALA A 53 15.03 -14.62 1.79
C ALA A 53 16.05 -13.60 2.32
N ASP A 54 16.82 -12.97 1.42
CA ASP A 54 17.74 -11.88 1.79
C ASP A 54 16.98 -10.59 2.19
N ILE A 55 15.81 -10.37 1.58
CA ILE A 55 14.93 -9.22 1.82
C ILE A 55 13.47 -9.69 1.79
N GLN A 56 12.71 -9.34 2.83
CA GLN A 56 11.26 -9.54 2.90
C GLN A 56 10.57 -8.18 2.93
N MET A 57 9.61 -7.96 2.03
CA MET A 57 8.78 -6.75 2.00
C MET A 57 7.40 -7.07 2.57
N ILE A 58 6.98 -6.30 3.57
CA ILE A 58 5.66 -6.39 4.18
C ILE A 58 4.84 -5.20 3.66
N LEU A 59 3.72 -5.48 3.00
CA LEU A 59 2.83 -4.47 2.43
C LEU A 59 1.51 -4.49 3.20
N ASP A 60 1.24 -3.40 3.92
CA ASP A 60 -0.04 -3.19 4.62
C ASP A 60 -1.21 -3.06 3.63
N GLN A 61 -2.39 -3.50 4.02
CA GLN A 61 -3.67 -3.21 3.33
C GLN A 61 -3.81 -1.75 2.91
N SER A 62 -3.31 -0.79 3.70
CA SER A 62 -3.34 0.62 3.33
C SER A 62 -2.59 0.94 2.03
N CYS A 63 -1.50 0.22 1.76
CA CYS A 63 -0.73 0.37 0.53
C CYS A 63 -1.61 0.02 -0.69
N PHE A 64 -2.35 -1.09 -0.62
CA PHE A 64 -3.30 -1.50 -1.65
C PHE A 64 -4.53 -0.59 -1.72
N GLY A 65 -5.06 -0.16 -0.57
CA GLY A 65 -6.20 0.78 -0.50
C GLY A 65 -5.91 2.12 -1.17
N SER A 66 -4.67 2.62 -1.08
CA SER A 66 -4.24 3.84 -1.75
C SER A 66 -4.23 3.73 -3.28
N VAL A 67 -3.90 2.54 -3.81
CA VAL A 67 -3.94 2.24 -5.25
C VAL A 67 -5.39 2.27 -5.74
N LEU A 68 -6.28 1.56 -5.05
CA LEU A 68 -7.70 1.51 -5.40
C LEU A 68 -8.34 2.90 -5.36
N SER A 69 -8.05 3.68 -4.30
CA SER A 69 -8.53 5.05 -4.18
C SER A 69 -8.05 5.94 -5.34
N SER A 70 -6.79 5.77 -5.76
CA SER A 70 -6.24 6.47 -6.93
C SER A 70 -6.90 6.05 -8.24
N MET A 71 -7.18 4.75 -8.42
CA MET A 71 -7.88 4.24 -9.60
C MET A 71 -9.33 4.76 -9.65
N GLN A 72 -10.02 4.80 -8.51
CA GLN A 72 -11.36 5.34 -8.41
C GLN A 72 -11.41 6.82 -8.76
N TYR A 73 -10.47 7.62 -8.22
CA TYR A 73 -10.36 9.04 -8.54
C TYR A 73 -10.13 9.28 -10.05
N MET A 74 -9.38 8.39 -10.69
CA MET A 74 -9.14 8.44 -12.14
C MET A 74 -10.26 7.86 -12.98
N HIS A 75 -11.39 7.43 -12.38
CA HIS A 75 -12.48 6.74 -13.05
C HIS A 75 -12.03 5.48 -13.82
N MET A 76 -11.01 4.79 -13.31
CA MET A 76 -10.49 3.54 -13.91
C MET A 76 -11.20 2.28 -13.40
N LEU A 77 -12.00 2.41 -12.34
CA LEU A 77 -12.79 1.33 -11.78
C LEU A 77 -14.21 1.39 -12.36
N GLU A 78 -14.32 1.04 -13.64
CA GLU A 78 -15.61 0.83 -14.28
C GLU A 78 -15.81 -0.67 -14.49
N GLY A 79 -16.81 -1.23 -13.82
CA GLY A 79 -17.28 -2.58 -14.06
C GLY A 79 -18.78 -2.51 -14.27
N GLU A 80 -19.26 -2.94 -15.44
CA GLU A 80 -20.66 -3.30 -15.57
C GLU A 80 -20.90 -4.48 -14.62
N ILE A 81 -21.67 -4.26 -13.56
CA ILE A 81 -22.26 -5.34 -12.81
C ILE A 81 -23.31 -5.94 -13.75
N GLY A 82 -22.88 -6.86 -14.61
CA GLY A 82 -23.80 -7.70 -15.37
C GLY A 82 -24.67 -8.41 -14.34
N ALA A 83 -25.92 -7.96 -14.21
CA ALA A 83 -26.90 -8.60 -13.37
C ALA A 83 -26.91 -10.08 -13.78
N ALA A 84 -26.43 -10.95 -12.91
CA ALA A 84 -26.61 -12.39 -13.07
C ALA A 84 -28.13 -12.61 -13.04
N SER A 85 -28.74 -12.68 -14.22
CA SER A 85 -30.12 -13.09 -14.36
C SER A 85 -30.17 -14.54 -13.92
N HIS A 86 -30.63 -14.77 -12.70
CA HIS A 86 -31.06 -16.09 -12.26
C HIS A 86 -32.17 -16.55 -13.20
N SER A 87 -31.82 -17.47 -14.11
CA SER A 87 -32.76 -18.32 -14.85
C SER A 87 -32.89 -19.65 -14.16
#